data_AF-A0A4V2A8G8-F1
#
_entry.id   AF-A0A4V2A8G8-F1
#
_cell.length_a   1.000
_cell.length_b   1.000
_cell.length_c   1.000
_cell.angle_alpha   90.00
_cell.angle_beta   90.00
_cell.angle_gamma   90.00
#
_symmetry.space_group_name_H-M   'P 1'
#
loop_
_entity.id
_entity.type
_entity.pdbx_description
1 polymer ?
#
loop_
_entity_poly.entity_id
_entity_poly.type
_entity_poly.pdbx_seq_one_letter_code
_entity_poly.pdbx_strand_id
1 'polypeptide(L)' 'ITTPAYLTIAGQIVSVEARHAALIADLISNGTFSNTTDANGLDKAMTPAQVLAAADPFIVTVLNASNLPTS' A
#
# COMPACT_ATOMS: atom_id res chain seq x y z
N ILE A 1 15.24 8.35 0.89
CA ILE A 1 15.79 6.97 0.95
C ILE A 1 17.25 7.07 0.56
N THR A 2 18.16 6.96 1.52
CA THR A 2 19.61 7.15 1.31
C THR A 2 20.32 5.87 0.87
N THR A 3 19.71 4.70 1.11
CA THR A 3 20.24 3.39 0.68
C THR A 3 19.12 2.51 0.11
N PRO A 4 19.38 1.69 -0.93
CA PRO A 4 18.41 0.73 -1.45
C PRO A 4 17.88 -0.25 -0.40
N ALA A 5 18.69 -0.57 0.62
CA ALA A 5 18.32 -1.46 1.71
C ALA A 5 17.07 -0.98 2.47
N TYR A 6 16.90 0.33 2.68
CA TYR A 6 15.71 0.85 3.37
C TYR A 6 14.44 0.66 2.54
N LEU A 7 14.52 0.77 1.21
CA LEU A 7 13.38 0.49 0.35
C LEU A 7 13.02 -1.00 0.38
N THR A 8 14.02 -1.87 0.39
CA THR A 8 13.81 -3.32 0.51
C THR A 8 13.13 -3.68 1.83
N ILE A 9 13.64 -3.17 2.96
CA ILE A 9 13.07 -3.43 4.28
C ILE A 9 11.65 -2.85 4.36
N ALA A 10 11.43 -1.64 3.86
CA ALA A 10 10.10 -1.06 3.79
C ALA A 10 9.14 -1.94 2.97
N GLY A 11 9.58 -2.44 1.82
CA GLY A 11 8.83 -3.39 0.99
C GLY A 11 8.48 -4.69 1.72
N GLN A 12 9.40 -5.22 2.52
CA GLN A 12 9.15 -6.41 3.34
C GLN A 12 8.11 -6.16 4.42
N ILE A 13 8.18 -5.03 5.11
CA ILE A 13 7.23 -4.64 6.16
C ILE A 13 5.82 -4.51 5.55
N VAL A 14 5.66 -3.71 4.50
CA VAL A 14 4.33 -3.51 3.89
C VAL A 14 3.77 -4.77 3.24
N SER A 15 4.62 -5.71 2.83
CA SER A 15 4.17 -7.03 2.35
C SER A 15 3.50 -7.86 3.44
N VAL A 16 3.95 -7.75 4.69
CA VAL A 16 3.31 -8.40 5.83
C VAL A 16 2.01 -7.70 6.19
N GLU A 17 2.03 -6.37 6.27
CA GLU A 17 0.83 -5.57 6.58
C GLU A 17 -0.30 -5.78 5.58
N ALA A 18 0.01 -5.90 4.28
CA ALA A 18 -0.99 -6.20 3.25
C ALA A 18 -1.68 -7.55 3.48
N ARG A 19 -0.93 -8.60 3.89
CA ARG A 19 -1.51 -9.92 4.19
C ARG A 19 -2.35 -9.89 5.46
N HIS A 20 -1.92 -9.13 6.47
CA HIS A 20 -2.71 -8.93 7.69
C HIS A 20 -4.04 -8.22 7.37
N ALA A 21 -4.00 -7.17 6.54
CA ALA A 21 -5.20 -6.45 6.12
C ALA A 21 -6.16 -7.36 5.34
N ALA A 22 -5.66 -8.18 4.42
CA ALA A 22 -6.46 -9.12 3.64
C ALA A 22 -7.15 -10.18 4.53
N LEU A 23 -6.43 -10.72 5.52
CA LEU A 23 -7.00 -11.66 6.48
C LEU A 23 -8.08 -11.02 7.34
N ILE A 24 -7.85 -9.81 7.85
CA ILE A 24 -8.85 -9.09 8.65
C ILE A 24 -10.11 -8.83 7.83
N ALA A 25 -9.96 -8.42 6.56
CA ALA A 25 -11.09 -8.24 5.66
C ALA A 25 -11.89 -9.54 5.50
N ASP A 26 -11.21 -10.67 5.28
CA ASP A 26 -11.83 -11.99 5.13
C ASP A 26 -12.57 -12.46 6.39
N LEU A 27 -12.03 -12.15 7.58
CA LEU A 27 -12.70 -12.42 8.85
C LEU A 27 -13.96 -11.58 9.06
N ILE A 28 -14.01 -10.37 8.51
CA ILE A 28 -15.18 -9.49 8.55
C ILE A 28 -16.22 -9.92 7.51
N SER A 29 -15.76 -10.32 6.32
CA SER A 29 -16.59 -10.74 5.20
C SER A 29 -15.96 -11.94 4.51
N ASN A 30 -16.55 -13.12 4.71
CA ASN A 30 -15.99 -14.36 4.17
C ASN A 30 -15.81 -14.29 2.64
N GLY A 31 -14.64 -14.72 2.16
CA GLY A 31 -14.31 -14.80 0.74
C GLY A 31 -13.73 -13.51 0.15
N THR A 32 -13.42 -12.50 0.97
CA THR A 32 -12.84 -11.23 0.49
C THR A 32 -11.32 -11.21 0.48
N PHE A 33 -10.63 -12.26 0.91
CA PHE A 33 -9.17 -12.29 0.99
C PHE A 33 -8.44 -11.83 -0.30
N SER A 34 -9.02 -12.09 -1.47
CA SER A 34 -8.45 -11.74 -2.78
C SER A 34 -9.43 -11.00 -3.70
N ASN A 35 -10.46 -10.36 -3.15
CA ASN A 35 -11.49 -9.72 -3.99
C ASN A 35 -11.07 -8.37 -4.60
N THR A 36 -9.92 -7.82 -4.18
CA THR A 36 -9.38 -6.55 -4.69
C THR A 36 -8.30 -6.73 -5.75
N THR A 37 -7.89 -7.96 -6.06
CA THR A 37 -6.85 -8.25 -7.04
C THR A 37 -7.40 -8.39 -8.46
N ASP A 38 -6.54 -8.18 -9.45
CA ASP A 38 -6.88 -8.40 -10.86
C ASP A 38 -6.97 -9.89 -11.21
N ALA A 39 -7.29 -10.20 -12.48
CA ALA A 39 -7.39 -11.59 -12.95
C ALA A 39 -6.09 -12.40 -12.84
N ASN A 40 -4.94 -11.73 -12.65
CA ASN A 40 -3.64 -12.35 -12.43
C ASN A 40 -3.29 -12.44 -10.93
N GLY A 41 -4.18 -12.03 -10.04
CA GLY A 41 -3.95 -12.00 -8.60
C GLY A 41 -3.05 -10.85 -8.15
N LEU A 42 -2.88 -9.81 -8.97
CA LEU A 42 -2.06 -8.64 -8.63
C LEU A 42 -2.92 -7.54 -8.00
N ASP A 43 -2.39 -6.89 -6.98
CA ASP A 43 -3.02 -5.72 -6.40
C ASP A 43 -2.94 -4.52 -7.36
N LYS A 44 -3.89 -3.60 -7.23
CA LYS A 44 -3.99 -2.43 -8.11
C LYS A 44 -2.74 -1.56 -7.98
N ALA A 45 -2.00 -1.43 -9.08
CA ALA A 45 -0.89 -0.49 -9.16
C ALA A 45 -1.41 0.96 -9.05
N MET A 46 -0.90 1.69 -8.06
CA MET A 46 -1.22 3.09 -7.82
C MET A 46 0.02 3.96 -8.04
N THR A 47 -0.17 5.11 -8.70
CA THR A 47 0.88 6.12 -8.80
C THR A 47 1.17 6.73 -7.42
N PRO A 48 2.36 7.31 -7.17
CA PRO A 48 2.67 7.94 -5.88
C PRO A 48 1.64 8.99 -5.44
N ALA A 49 1.09 9.77 -6.39
CA ALA A 49 0.05 10.74 -6.12
C ALA A 49 -1.28 10.09 -5.69
N GLN A 50 -1.68 8.98 -6.32
CA GLN A 50 -2.88 8.23 -5.93
C GLN A 50 -2.72 7.59 -4.56
N VAL A 51 -1.54 7.04 -4.26
CA VAL A 51 -1.25 6.46 -2.93
C VAL A 51 -1.34 7.54 -1.86
N LEU A 52 -0.75 8.72 -2.10
CA LEU A 52 -0.81 9.82 -1.14
C LEU A 52 -2.25 10.27 -0.91
N ALA A 53 -3.04 10.45 -1.97
CA ALA A 53 -4.45 10.85 -1.83
C ALA A 53 -5.28 9.81 -1.05
N ALA A 54 -4.99 8.52 -1.21
CA ALA A 54 -5.66 7.46 -0.45
C ALA A 54 -5.20 7.39 1.02
N ALA A 55 -3.92 7.71 1.28
CA ALA A 55 -3.34 7.71 2.63
C ALA A 55 -3.61 9.00 3.42
N ASP A 56 -3.91 10.12 2.74
CA ASP A 56 -4.11 11.46 3.31
C ASP A 56 -5.02 11.48 4.55
N PRO A 57 -6.17 10.78 4.57
CA PRO A 57 -7.05 10.77 5.74
C PRO A 57 -6.44 10.14 7.00
N PHE A 58 -5.37 9.34 6.86
CA PHE A 58 -4.71 8.62 7.93
C PHE A 58 -3.39 9.27 8.36
N ILE A 59 -2.93 10.29 7.64
CA ILE A 59 -1.67 10.98 7.90
C ILE A 59 -1.92 12.15 8.87
N VAL A 60 -1.40 12.05 10.09
CA VAL A 60 -1.54 13.10 11.10
C VAL A 60 -0.50 14.21 10.93
N THR A 61 0.70 13.87 10.47
CA THR A 61 1.80 14.84 10.28
C THR A 61 1.80 15.36 8.86
N VAL A 62 1.78 16.69 8.70
CA VAL A 62 1.81 17.33 7.38
C VAL A 62 3.05 16.86 6.60
N LEU A 63 2.82 16.26 5.43
CA LEU A 63 3.87 15.82 4.52
C LEU A 63 4.04 16.82 3.38
N ASN A 64 5.29 17.10 3.01
CA ASN A 64 5.60 17.79 1.78
C ASN A 64 5.84 16.76 0.68
N ALA A 65 4.95 16.70 -0.31
CA ALA A 65 5.00 15.77 -1.43
C ALA A 65 5.50 16.39 -2.74
N SER A 66 6.08 17.59 -2.71
CA SER A 66 6.50 18.31 -3.94
C SER A 66 7.55 17.59 -4.78
N ASN A 67 8.24 16.59 -4.23
CA ASN A 67 9.28 15.81 -4.90
C ASN A 67 8.84 14.37 -5.27
N LEU A 68 7.53 14.09 -5.29
CA LEU A 68 7.04 12.77 -5.68
C LEU A 68 7.24 12.53 -7.19
N PRO A 69 7.67 11.32 -7.61
CA PRO A 69 7.71 10.96 -9.03
C PRO A 69 6.30 11.01 -9.65
N THR A 70 6.18 11.64 -10.81
CA THR A 70 4.91 11.80 -11.52
C THR A 70 4.69 10.76 -12.62
N SER A 71 5.69 9.93 -12.92
CA SER A 71 5.68 8.92 -13.99
C SER A 71 6.70 7.83 -13.71
#